data_AF-A0A074YZF7-F1
#
_entry.id   AF-A0A074YZF7-F1
#
_cell.length_a   1.000
_cell.length_b   1.000
_cell.length_c   1.000
_cell.angle_alpha   90.00
_cell.angle_beta   90.00
_cell.angle_gamma   90.00
#
_symmetry.space_group_name_H-M   'P 1'
#
loop_
_entity.id
_entity.type
_entity.pdbx_description
1 polymer ?
#
loop_
_entity_poly.entity_id
_entity_poly.type
_entity_poly.pdbx_seq_one_letter_code
_entity_poly.pdbx_strand_id
1 'polypeptide(L)'
;IPYQFIDRFNPCQPLVAGGLPSAEEAKGYIQVRFRTHRWLKRVLRSNDPITVSIGWRRYQTVGVFSKEEHNLRNRFLKYSLPHEHCLITIYGPLVPAKTGVTLFVNSAWRPQSDASGLPTFRVAGTGSVTATDQSFQIMKKLKLIGEPYKIFSKTAFIRGMFNSALEVSKMVGARIQTVSNIR
;
A
#
# COMPACT_ATOMS: atom_id res chain seq x y z
N ILE A 1 10.10 -13.89 30.48
CA ILE A 1 9.03 -14.62 29.76
C ILE A 1 7.71 -14.23 30.41
N PRO A 2 6.65 -13.86 29.65
CA PRO A 2 5.35 -13.51 30.22
C PRO A 2 4.67 -14.71 30.91
N TYR A 3 3.96 -14.47 32.00
CA TYR A 3 3.24 -15.53 32.73
C TYR A 3 2.23 -16.29 31.85
N GLN A 4 1.50 -15.57 30.99
CA GLN A 4 0.48 -16.16 30.12
C GLN A 4 1.04 -17.20 29.15
N PHE A 5 2.33 -17.11 28.81
CA PHE A 5 2.99 -18.08 27.96
C PHE A 5 3.15 -19.43 28.66
N ILE A 6 3.44 -19.42 29.97
CA ILE A 6 3.61 -20.62 30.79
C ILE A 6 2.25 -21.26 31.05
N ASP A 7 1.27 -20.45 31.46
CA ASP A 7 -0.10 -20.89 31.77
C ASP A 7 -0.80 -21.56 30.57
N ARG A 8 -0.57 -21.05 29.36
CA ARG A 8 -1.22 -21.55 28.13
C ARG A 8 -0.28 -22.35 27.23
N PHE A 9 0.79 -22.92 27.79
CA PHE A 9 1.72 -23.73 27.01
C PHE A 9 1.03 -25.01 26.51
N ASN A 10 1.02 -25.20 25.19
CA ASN A 10 0.49 -26.41 24.56
C ASN A 10 1.64 -27.17 23.88
N PRO A 11 1.97 -28.39 24.31
CA PRO A 11 3.07 -29.17 23.74
C PRO A 11 2.85 -29.56 22.28
N CYS A 12 1.61 -29.54 21.78
CA CYS A 12 1.30 -29.79 20.38
C CYS A 12 1.69 -28.62 19.45
N GLN A 13 1.96 -27.43 20.00
CA GLN A 13 2.39 -26.27 19.22
C GLN A 13 3.92 -26.11 19.34
N PRO A 14 4.67 -26.22 18.24
CA PRO A 14 6.12 -26.11 18.29
C PRO A 14 6.57 -24.71 18.68
N LEU A 15 7.61 -24.65 19.52
CA LEU A 15 8.33 -23.41 19.83
C LEU A 15 9.53 -23.30 18.91
N VAL A 16 9.67 -22.13 18.28
CA VAL A 16 10.78 -21.83 17.38
C VAL A 16 11.50 -20.60 17.91
N ALA A 17 12.80 -20.71 18.09
CA ALA A 17 13.68 -19.61 18.49
C ALA A 17 14.65 -19.31 17.34
N GLY A 18 14.78 -18.03 16.99
CA GLY A 18 15.66 -17.56 15.92
C GLY A 18 16.50 -16.39 16.41
N GLY A 19 17.78 -16.38 16.02
CA GLY A 19 18.67 -15.25 16.26
C GLY A 19 18.30 -14.06 15.38
N LEU A 20 18.32 -12.87 15.95
CA LEU A 20 18.03 -11.61 15.25
C LEU A 20 19.35 -10.87 15.01
N PRO A 21 19.67 -10.50 13.77
CA PRO A 21 20.80 -9.63 13.50
C PRO A 21 20.48 -8.20 13.96
N SER A 22 21.48 -7.44 14.38
CA SER A 22 21.30 -6.06 14.88
C SER A 22 20.61 -5.14 13.87
N ALA A 23 20.79 -5.39 12.56
CA ALA A 23 20.10 -4.65 11.51
C ALA A 23 18.57 -4.82 11.54
N GLU A 24 18.06 -5.96 12.01
CA GLU A 24 16.62 -6.25 12.09
C GLU A 24 15.96 -5.73 13.38
N GLU A 25 16.71 -5.11 14.29
CA GLU A 25 16.17 -4.48 15.49
C GLU A 25 15.60 -3.09 15.20
N ALA A 26 16.18 -2.39 14.22
CA ALA A 26 15.71 -1.08 13.78
C ALA A 26 14.34 -1.18 13.10
N LYS A 27 13.55 -0.11 13.23
CA LYS A 27 12.25 0.04 12.56
C LYS A 27 12.32 1.10 11.47
N GLY A 28 11.53 0.92 10.42
CA GLY A 28 11.40 1.87 9.32
C GLY A 28 10.36 1.40 8.33
N TYR A 29 10.33 2.04 7.17
CA TYR A 29 9.48 1.61 6.08
C TYR A 29 10.18 0.55 5.23
N ILE A 30 9.40 -0.42 4.79
CA ILE A 30 9.82 -1.52 3.95
C ILE A 30 8.96 -1.45 2.69
N GLN A 31 9.61 -1.30 1.55
CA GLN A 31 8.95 -1.37 0.26
C GLN A 31 9.09 -2.80 -0.29
N VAL A 32 7.97 -3.44 -0.54
CA VAL A 32 7.87 -4.84 -0.97
C VAL A 32 7.24 -4.90 -2.35
N ARG A 33 7.86 -5.66 -3.26
CA ARG A 33 7.25 -6.02 -4.54
C ARG A 33 6.23 -7.13 -4.31
N PHE A 34 4.97 -6.75 -4.26
CA PHE A 34 3.85 -7.59 -3.85
C PHE A 34 3.03 -8.07 -5.04
N ARG A 35 2.55 -9.31 -4.98
CA ARG A 35 1.55 -9.88 -5.89
C ARG A 35 0.44 -10.50 -5.09
N THR A 36 -0.80 -10.14 -5.40
CA THR A 36 -1.99 -10.77 -4.81
C THR A 36 -2.02 -12.26 -5.16
N HIS A 37 -2.39 -13.09 -4.20
CA HIS A 37 -2.51 -14.53 -4.46
C HIS A 37 -3.66 -14.82 -5.43
N ARG A 38 -3.45 -15.76 -6.38
CA ARG A 38 -4.44 -16.11 -7.42
C ARG A 38 -5.77 -16.58 -6.84
N TRP A 39 -5.74 -17.27 -5.70
CA TRP A 39 -6.93 -17.83 -5.05
C TRP A 39 -7.63 -16.86 -4.08
N LEU A 40 -7.08 -15.65 -3.89
CA LEU A 40 -7.74 -14.63 -3.09
C LEU A 40 -8.84 -13.98 -3.93
N LYS A 41 -10.10 -14.23 -3.57
CA LYS A 41 -11.27 -13.66 -4.26
C LYS A 41 -11.46 -12.15 -4.02
N ARG A 42 -10.89 -11.62 -2.94
CA ARG A 42 -11.09 -10.23 -2.49
C ARG A 42 -9.93 -9.35 -2.93
N VAL A 43 -10.23 -8.11 -3.30
CA VAL A 43 -9.22 -7.09 -3.61
C VAL A 43 -8.78 -6.41 -2.32
N LEU A 44 -7.48 -6.23 -2.14
CA LEU A 44 -6.92 -5.53 -0.98
C LEU A 44 -6.99 -4.03 -1.20
N ARG A 45 -7.34 -3.28 -0.15
CA ARG A 45 -7.39 -1.83 -0.18
C ARG A 45 -6.17 -1.25 0.53
N SER A 46 -5.64 -0.14 -0.01
CA SER A 46 -4.61 0.64 0.66
C SER A 46 -5.15 1.23 1.96
N ASN A 47 -4.29 1.31 2.97
CA ASN A 47 -4.59 1.75 4.32
C ASN A 47 -5.44 0.78 5.17
N ASP A 48 -5.77 -0.40 4.66
CA ASP A 48 -6.38 -1.45 5.48
C ASP A 48 -5.28 -2.23 6.22
N PRO A 49 -5.55 -2.68 7.46
CA PRO A 49 -4.59 -3.44 8.23
C PRO A 49 -4.41 -4.84 7.65
N ILE A 50 -3.16 -5.27 7.51
CA ILE A 50 -2.76 -6.56 6.96
C ILE A 50 -1.74 -7.22 7.88
N THR A 51 -1.84 -8.54 8.04
CA THR A 51 -0.85 -9.29 8.83
C THR A 51 0.28 -9.71 7.92
N VAL A 52 1.49 -9.41 8.32
CA VAL A 52 2.70 -9.61 7.54
C VAL A 52 3.59 -10.62 8.27
N SER A 53 4.10 -11.59 7.52
CA SER A 53 5.11 -12.54 7.98
C SER A 53 6.39 -12.30 7.19
N ILE A 54 7.42 -11.80 7.88
CA ILE A 54 8.75 -11.54 7.31
C ILE A 54 9.80 -12.03 8.32
N GLY A 55 10.71 -12.88 7.86
CA GLY A 55 11.69 -13.53 8.73
C GLY A 55 11.00 -14.26 9.89
N TRP A 56 11.48 -14.04 11.11
CA TRP A 56 10.92 -14.62 12.33
C TRP A 56 9.65 -13.94 12.85
N ARG A 57 9.31 -12.75 12.32
CA ARG A 57 8.28 -11.89 12.91
C ARG A 57 6.97 -11.98 12.13
N ARG A 58 5.88 -12.10 12.88
CA ARG A 58 4.51 -11.94 12.41
C ARG A 58 3.89 -10.75 13.13
N TYR A 59 3.47 -9.75 12.40
CA TYR A 59 2.89 -8.54 12.98
C TYR A 59 1.84 -7.94 12.05
N GLN A 60 0.93 -7.15 12.61
CA GLN A 60 -0.09 -6.44 11.86
C GLN A 60 0.41 -5.02 11.56
N THR A 61 0.30 -4.59 10.31
CA THR A 61 0.67 -3.26 9.86
C THR A 61 -0.36 -2.76 8.86
N VAL A 62 -0.33 -1.46 8.58
CA VAL A 62 -1.08 -0.86 7.49
C VAL A 62 -0.20 -0.78 6.25
N GLY A 63 -0.72 -1.20 5.10
CA GLY A 63 0.00 -1.20 3.83
C GLY A 63 -0.53 -0.17 2.85
N VAL A 64 0.39 0.54 2.19
CA VAL A 64 0.07 1.49 1.13
C VAL A 64 0.51 0.91 -0.21
N PHE A 65 -0.43 0.64 -1.11
CA PHE A 65 -0.11 0.19 -2.46
C PHE A 65 0.29 1.35 -3.35
N SER A 66 1.28 1.11 -4.20
CA SER A 66 1.79 2.05 -5.19
C SER A 66 2.28 1.31 -6.44
N LYS A 67 2.36 2.05 -7.55
CA LYS A 67 2.95 1.58 -8.81
C LYS A 67 3.99 2.60 -9.26
N GLU A 68 5.16 2.10 -9.61
CA GLU A 68 6.19 2.92 -10.23
C GLU A 68 5.76 3.28 -11.66
N GLU A 69 5.65 4.57 -11.96
CA GLU A 69 5.43 5.07 -13.32
C GLU A 69 6.76 5.24 -14.05
N HIS A 70 6.74 5.40 -15.38
CA HIS A 70 7.95 5.59 -16.22
C HIS A 70 8.88 6.71 -15.76
N ASN A 71 8.36 7.69 -15.01
CA ASN A 71 9.12 8.82 -14.49
C ASN A 71 9.78 8.53 -13.12
N LEU A 72 9.93 7.24 -12.74
CA LEU A 72 10.45 6.78 -11.43
C LEU A 72 9.65 7.30 -10.23
N ARG A 73 8.42 7.75 -10.45
CA ARG A 73 7.52 8.25 -9.41
C ARG A 73 6.62 7.12 -8.93
N ASN A 74 6.55 6.93 -7.63
CA ASN A 74 5.61 6.00 -7.01
C ASN A 74 4.23 6.66 -6.92
N ARG A 75 3.31 6.20 -7.76
CA ARG A 75 1.92 6.64 -7.73
C ARG A 75 1.12 5.76 -6.79
N PHE A 76 0.38 6.40 -5.89
CA PHE A 76 -0.57 5.75 -4.99
C PHE A 76 -1.65 4.98 -5.74
N LEU A 77 -1.92 3.76 -5.31
CA LEU A 77 -3.05 2.94 -5.73
C LEU A 77 -4.06 2.82 -4.59
N LYS A 78 -5.35 2.91 -4.89
CA LYS A 78 -6.41 2.67 -3.89
C LYS A 78 -6.54 1.19 -3.54
N TYR A 79 -6.23 0.31 -4.49
CA TYR A 79 -6.40 -1.13 -4.41
C TYR A 79 -5.18 -1.85 -4.97
N SER A 80 -4.96 -3.09 -4.51
CA SER A 80 -3.98 -4.00 -5.11
C SER A 80 -4.38 -4.34 -6.55
N LEU A 81 -3.39 -4.46 -7.44
CA LEU A 81 -3.63 -4.85 -8.83
C LEU A 81 -3.83 -6.37 -8.93
N PRO A 82 -4.90 -6.84 -9.61
CA PRO A 82 -5.11 -8.27 -9.82
C PRO A 82 -4.08 -8.79 -10.84
N HIS A 83 -3.48 -9.94 -10.55
CA HIS A 83 -2.54 -10.66 -11.42
C HIS A 83 -1.22 -9.95 -11.77
N GLU A 84 -1.08 -8.65 -11.47
CA GLU A 84 0.14 -7.85 -11.65
C GLU A 84 0.89 -7.69 -10.31
N HIS A 85 2.18 -7.35 -10.40
CA HIS A 85 2.94 -6.90 -9.23
C HIS A 85 2.66 -5.42 -8.97
N CYS A 86 2.51 -5.06 -7.71
CA CYS A 86 2.50 -3.68 -7.23
C CYS A 86 3.47 -3.52 -6.06
N LEU A 87 3.89 -2.30 -5.77
CA LEU A 87 4.70 -2.02 -4.60
C LEU A 87 3.77 -1.82 -3.40
N ILE A 88 4.06 -2.46 -2.28
CA ILE A 88 3.41 -2.18 -0.99
C ILE A 88 4.45 -1.61 -0.03
N THR A 89 4.15 -0.46 0.55
CA THR A 89 5.00 0.13 1.59
C THR A 89 4.34 -0.12 2.93
N ILE A 90 5.09 -0.73 3.84
CA ILE A 90 4.65 -1.08 5.20
C ILE A 90 5.65 -0.55 6.22
N TYR A 91 5.21 -0.35 7.45
CA TYR A 91 6.11 0.02 8.56
C TYR A 91 6.40 -1.20 9.43
N GLY A 92 7.65 -1.38 9.83
CA GLY A 92 8.02 -2.56 10.61
C GLY A 92 9.52 -2.67 10.90
N PRO A 93 9.95 -3.79 11.49
CA PRO A 93 11.36 -4.11 11.67
C PRO A 93 12.04 -4.23 10.30
N LEU A 94 13.18 -3.56 10.12
CA LEU A 94 13.92 -3.58 8.86
C LEU A 94 14.42 -4.98 8.55
N VAL A 95 14.46 -5.32 7.27
CA VAL A 95 14.84 -6.65 6.79
C VAL A 95 15.67 -6.50 5.51
N PRO A 96 16.67 -7.36 5.28
CA PRO A 96 17.47 -7.31 4.06
C PRO A 96 16.62 -7.35 2.79
N ALA A 97 17.12 -6.68 1.74
CA ALA A 97 16.50 -6.74 0.41
C ALA A 97 16.44 -8.19 -0.10
N LYS A 98 15.48 -8.46 -0.99
CA LYS A 98 15.17 -9.78 -1.56
C LYS A 98 14.62 -10.82 -0.57
N THR A 99 14.45 -10.48 0.71
CA THR A 99 13.77 -11.37 1.66
C THR A 99 12.33 -11.61 1.25
N GLY A 100 11.90 -12.88 1.31
CA GLY A 100 10.53 -13.29 1.00
C GLY A 100 9.54 -12.80 2.05
N VAL A 101 8.39 -12.30 1.59
CA VAL A 101 7.32 -11.76 2.43
C VAL A 101 6.02 -12.47 2.09
N THR A 102 5.30 -12.93 3.11
CA THR A 102 3.92 -13.43 2.94
C THR A 102 2.96 -12.57 3.74
N LEU A 103 1.88 -12.15 3.09
CA LEU A 103 0.84 -11.35 3.71
C LEU A 103 -0.43 -12.17 3.87
N PHE A 104 -1.13 -11.95 4.97
CA PHE A 104 -2.36 -12.65 5.34
C PHE A 104 -3.48 -11.64 5.54
N VAL A 105 -4.66 -11.98 5.03
CA VAL A 105 -5.87 -11.23 5.30
C VAL A 105 -6.33 -11.59 6.71
N ASN A 106 -6.27 -10.61 7.61
CA ASN A 106 -6.89 -10.58 8.94
C ASN A 106 -6.95 -11.94 9.67
N SER A 107 -5.82 -12.35 10.27
CA SER A 107 -5.59 -13.73 10.68
C SER A 107 -5.85 -14.04 12.17
N ALA A 108 -6.40 -13.13 12.98
CA ALA A 108 -6.42 -13.37 14.44
C ALA A 108 -7.80 -13.44 15.13
N TRP A 109 -8.86 -12.78 14.63
CA TRP A 109 -10.07 -12.58 15.48
C TRP A 109 -11.43 -12.60 14.77
N ARG A 110 -11.51 -12.88 13.46
CA ARG A 110 -12.81 -12.98 12.76
C ARG A 110 -13.02 -14.38 12.19
N PRO A 111 -14.21 -14.97 12.36
CA PRO A 111 -14.61 -16.14 11.59
C PRO A 111 -14.49 -15.83 10.11
N GLN A 112 -13.58 -16.52 9.42
CA GLN A 112 -13.37 -16.41 7.97
C GLN A 112 -14.14 -17.52 7.25
N SER A 113 -15.42 -17.66 7.59
CA SER A 113 -16.37 -18.40 6.79
C SER A 113 -16.91 -17.50 5.68
N ASP A 114 -17.08 -18.04 4.47
CA ASP A 114 -17.96 -17.42 3.48
C ASP A 114 -19.41 -17.44 4.01
N ALA A 115 -20.34 -16.75 3.34
CA ALA A 115 -21.76 -16.78 3.70
C ALA A 115 -22.35 -18.21 3.78
N SER A 116 -21.67 -19.19 3.17
CA SER A 116 -21.97 -20.62 3.18
C SER A 116 -21.26 -21.44 4.27
N GLY A 117 -20.50 -20.81 5.18
CA GLY A 117 -19.79 -21.51 6.27
C GLY A 117 -18.43 -22.11 5.88
N LEU A 118 -18.06 -22.10 4.60
CA LEU A 118 -16.82 -22.73 4.11
C LEU A 118 -15.56 -21.89 4.42
N PRO A 119 -14.40 -22.54 4.71
CA PRO A 119 -13.16 -21.84 4.97
C PRO A 119 -12.66 -21.12 3.72
N THR A 120 -12.36 -19.84 3.87
CA THR A 120 -11.85 -18.99 2.78
C THR A 120 -10.32 -19.00 2.73
N PHE A 121 -9.78 -18.80 1.53
CA PHE A 121 -8.34 -18.70 1.32
C PHE A 121 -7.77 -17.44 2.00
N ARG A 122 -6.77 -17.62 2.87
CA ARG A 122 -6.31 -16.58 3.82
C ARG A 122 -5.08 -15.79 3.39
N VAL A 123 -4.25 -16.37 2.52
CA VAL A 123 -3.02 -15.71 2.07
C VAL A 123 -3.41 -14.58 1.13
N ALA A 124 -3.10 -13.35 1.53
CA ALA A 124 -3.39 -12.16 0.76
C ALA A 124 -2.54 -12.12 -0.52
N GLY A 125 -1.28 -12.49 -0.36
CA GLY A 125 -0.31 -12.52 -1.45
C GLY A 125 1.09 -12.72 -0.94
N THR A 126 2.00 -12.81 -1.89
CA THR A 126 3.43 -13.02 -1.65
C THR A 126 4.21 -11.89 -2.29
N GLY A 127 5.43 -11.67 -1.82
CA GLY A 127 6.30 -10.65 -2.35
C GLY A 127 7.73 -10.80 -1.88
N SER A 128 8.57 -9.87 -2.30
CA SER A 128 9.94 -9.77 -1.84
C SER A 128 10.28 -8.32 -1.50
N VAL A 129 11.08 -8.14 -0.45
CA VAL A 129 11.57 -6.81 -0.05
C VAL A 129 12.41 -6.23 -1.17
N THR A 130 12.08 -5.02 -1.61
CA THR A 130 12.83 -4.30 -2.66
C THR A 130 13.78 -3.30 -2.02
N ALA A 131 13.27 -2.45 -1.13
CA ALA A 131 14.05 -1.42 -0.46
C ALA A 131 13.56 -1.21 0.98
N THR A 132 14.43 -0.65 1.81
CA THR A 132 14.12 -0.24 3.18
C THR A 132 14.63 1.18 3.38
N ASP A 133 13.83 2.03 3.99
CA ASP A 133 14.17 3.43 4.22
C ASP A 133 13.34 4.02 5.39
N GLN A 134 13.74 5.18 5.90
CA GLN A 134 12.99 5.94 6.90
C GLN A 134 11.81 6.71 6.30
N SER A 135 11.78 6.92 4.98
CA SER A 135 10.65 7.55 4.30
C SER A 135 10.57 7.11 2.83
N PHE A 136 9.35 7.01 2.30
CA PHE A 136 9.12 6.81 0.86
C PHE A 136 8.19 7.89 0.32
N GLN A 137 8.56 8.48 -0.82
CA GLN A 137 7.71 9.44 -1.51
C GLN A 137 6.66 8.71 -2.35
N ILE A 138 5.41 8.71 -1.89
CA ILE A 138 4.26 8.15 -2.62
C ILE A 138 3.29 9.28 -2.94
N MET A 139 3.07 9.53 -4.23
CA MET A 139 2.28 10.65 -4.73
C MET A 139 0.89 10.20 -5.14
N LYS A 140 -0.15 10.94 -4.75
CA LYS A 140 -1.51 10.75 -5.23
C LYS A 140 -1.86 11.83 -6.25
N LYS A 141 -2.39 11.43 -7.39
CA LYS A 141 -2.85 12.38 -8.41
C LYS A 141 -4.06 13.15 -7.91
N LEU A 142 -3.94 14.47 -7.86
CA LEU A 142 -5.04 15.42 -7.67
C LEU A 142 -5.32 16.10 -9.01
N LYS A 143 -6.60 16.23 -9.39
CA LYS A 143 -7.02 17.02 -10.55
C LYS A 143 -7.81 18.21 -10.06
N LEU A 144 -7.41 19.41 -10.46
CA LEU A 144 -8.24 20.61 -10.33
C LEU A 144 -9.13 20.68 -11.56
N ILE A 145 -10.43 20.83 -11.35
CA ILE A 145 -11.44 20.82 -12.40
C ILE A 145 -12.12 22.19 -12.37
N GLY A 146 -12.31 22.78 -13.54
CA GLY A 146 -13.09 23.99 -13.71
C GLY A 146 -13.90 23.92 -14.99
N GLU A 147 -14.76 24.92 -15.16
CA GLU A 147 -15.69 24.99 -16.28
C GLU A 147 -15.42 26.25 -17.10
N PRO A 148 -15.38 26.16 -18.44
CA PRO A 148 -15.30 27.35 -19.27
C PRO A 148 -16.62 28.12 -19.19
N TYR A 149 -16.57 29.44 -19.00
CA TYR A 149 -17.77 30.28 -19.02
C TYR A 149 -17.82 31.25 -20.20
N LYS A 150 -16.66 31.59 -20.78
CA LYS A 150 -16.58 32.45 -21.96
C LYS A 150 -15.44 31.95 -22.86
N ILE A 151 -15.80 31.58 -24.08
CA ILE A 151 -14.91 30.90 -25.02
C ILE A 151 -14.71 31.80 -26.25
N PHE A 152 -13.46 31.96 -26.66
CA PHE A 152 -13.05 32.58 -27.91
C PHE A 152 -12.32 31.55 -28.77
N SER A 153 -11.79 31.96 -29.93
CA SER A 153 -11.13 31.04 -30.87
C SER A 153 -9.95 30.26 -30.25
N LYS A 154 -9.07 30.93 -29.50
CA LYS A 154 -7.86 30.32 -28.89
C LYS A 154 -7.71 30.56 -27.39
N THR A 155 -8.68 31.24 -26.77
CA THR A 155 -8.65 31.60 -25.36
C THR A 155 -9.99 31.29 -24.72
N ALA A 156 -9.98 30.91 -23.46
CA ALA A 156 -11.19 30.66 -22.69
C ALA A 156 -11.01 31.15 -21.25
N PHE A 157 -12.05 31.74 -20.69
CA PHE A 157 -12.11 32.05 -19.28
C PHE A 157 -12.76 30.89 -18.53
N ILE A 158 -12.10 30.43 -17.47
CA ILE A 158 -12.47 29.27 -16.66
C ILE A 158 -12.94 29.75 -15.29
N ARG A 159 -14.07 29.22 -14.80
CA ARG A 159 -14.58 29.45 -13.45
C ARG A 159 -14.58 28.17 -12.63
N GLY A 160 -14.62 28.30 -11.31
CA GLY A 160 -14.77 27.17 -10.38
C GLY A 160 -13.54 26.26 -10.24
N MET A 161 -12.40 26.59 -10.88
CA MET A 161 -11.14 25.85 -10.73
C MET A 161 -10.35 26.26 -9.48
N PHE A 162 -10.44 27.54 -9.12
CA PHE A 162 -9.72 28.17 -8.02
C PHE A 162 -10.68 29.10 -7.26
N ASN A 163 -10.40 29.33 -5.98
CA ASN A 163 -11.24 30.17 -5.13
C ASN A 163 -10.70 31.60 -4.99
N SER A 164 -9.40 31.82 -5.20
CA SER A 164 -8.77 33.13 -5.02
C SER A 164 -7.78 33.47 -6.15
N ALA A 165 -7.59 34.78 -6.38
CA ALA A 165 -6.59 35.27 -7.33
C ALA A 165 -5.16 34.86 -6.94
N LEU A 166 -4.87 34.64 -5.65
CA LEU A 166 -3.57 34.17 -5.16
C LEU A 166 -3.28 32.72 -5.54
N GLU A 167 -4.29 31.85 -5.59
CA GLU A 167 -4.13 30.47 -6.08
C GLU A 167 -3.87 30.48 -7.59
N VAL A 168 -4.60 31.32 -8.33
CA VAL A 168 -4.41 31.49 -9.77
C VAL A 168 -3.00 32.00 -10.06
N SER A 169 -2.52 32.99 -9.32
CA SER A 169 -1.18 33.58 -9.53
C SER A 169 -0.06 32.56 -9.33
N LYS A 170 -0.19 31.64 -8.37
CA LYS A 170 0.76 30.52 -8.16
C LYS A 170 0.78 29.51 -9.32
N MET A 171 -0.29 29.42 -10.09
CA MET A 171 -0.48 28.43 -11.15
C MET A 171 -0.36 29.03 -12.56
N VAL A 172 0.08 30.28 -12.68
CA VAL A 172 0.34 30.92 -13.98
C VAL A 172 1.43 30.13 -14.72
N GLY A 173 1.19 29.82 -15.99
CA GLY A 173 2.10 29.04 -16.84
C GLY A 173 1.96 27.51 -16.68
N ALA A 174 1.08 27.03 -15.80
CA ALA A 174 0.76 25.61 -15.71
C ALA A 174 0.08 25.11 -16.99
N ARG A 175 0.44 23.89 -17.43
CA ARG A 175 -0.24 23.22 -18.55
C ARG A 175 -1.59 22.70 -18.10
N ILE A 176 -2.64 23.05 -18.83
CA ILE A 176 -4.01 22.59 -18.63
C ILE A 176 -4.37 21.67 -19.79
N GLN A 177 -5.30 20.75 -19.58
CA GLN A 177 -5.79 19.88 -20.64
C GLN A 177 -7.29 19.68 -20.47
N THR A 178 -8.06 19.82 -21.55
CA THR A 178 -9.49 19.54 -21.53
C THR A 178 -9.75 18.03 -21.63
N VAL A 179 -10.98 17.60 -21.34
CA VAL A 179 -11.39 16.20 -21.49
C VAL A 179 -11.26 15.72 -22.95
N SER A 180 -11.40 16.63 -23.91
CA SER A 180 -11.19 16.38 -25.35
C SER A 180 -9.72 16.39 -25.78
N ASN A 181 -8.78 16.37 -24.83
CA ASN A 181 -7.34 16.36 -25.05
C ASN A 181 -6.73 17.61 -25.70
N ILE A 182 -7.43 18.75 -25.72
CA ILE A 182 -6.87 20.03 -26.18
C ILE A 182 -5.90 20.56 -25.12
N ARG A 183 -4.71 20.99 -25.55
CA ARG A 183 -3.63 21.53 -24.71
C ARG A 183 -3.47 23.03 -24.91
#